data_AF-A0A2E8CGB7-F1
#
_entry.id   AF-A0A2E8CGB7-F1
#
_cell.length_a   1.000
_cell.length_b   1.000
_cell.length_c   1.000
_cell.angle_alpha   90.00
_cell.angle_beta   90.00
_cell.angle_gamma   90.00
#
_symmetry.space_group_name_H-M   'P 1'
#
loop_
_entity.id
_entity.type
_entity.pdbx_description
1 polymer ?
#
loop_
_entity_poly.entity_id
_entity_poly.type
_entity_poly.pdbx_seq_one_letter_code
_entity_poly.pdbx_strand_id
1 'polypeptide(L)'
;MRFKVFLYLILFALLSGHGVHPALAGGKTYQGKEESAHCTLWSTDRLKWPQTILGREKAECRRRAVDSSASNTQCRLLRTYIDAESGERICIYKRHGTGLEELTLSMSAFLNCQTDFMCKRTAK
;
A
#
# COMPACT_ATOMS: atom_id res chain seq x y z
N MET A 1 -58.04 20.67 -2.56
CA MET A 1 -57.25 19.85 -1.61
C MET A 1 -56.62 18.61 -2.25
N ARG A 2 -57.35 17.84 -3.08
CA ARG A 2 -56.85 16.61 -3.73
C ARG A 2 -55.58 16.80 -4.60
N PHE A 3 -55.49 17.88 -5.38
CA PHE A 3 -54.34 18.13 -6.27
C PHE A 3 -53.01 18.34 -5.52
N LYS A 4 -53.04 19.01 -4.36
CA LYS A 4 -51.84 19.19 -3.51
C LYS A 4 -51.35 17.86 -2.93
N VAL A 5 -52.27 16.95 -2.58
CA VAL A 5 -51.93 15.62 -2.07
C VAL A 5 -51.26 14.78 -3.16
N PHE A 6 -51.76 14.83 -4.40
CA PHE A 6 -51.11 14.17 -5.53
C PHE A 6 -49.72 14.75 -5.82
N LEU A 7 -49.56 16.07 -5.73
CA LEU A 7 -48.25 16.72 -5.89
C LEU A 7 -47.24 16.25 -4.82
N TYR A 8 -47.67 16.16 -3.56
CA TYR A 8 -46.83 15.66 -2.47
C TYR A 8 -46.49 14.18 -2.62
N LEU A 9 -47.42 13.35 -3.09
CA LEU A 9 -47.17 11.92 -3.36
C LEU A 9 -46.16 11.71 -4.49
N ILE A 10 -46.26 12.49 -5.57
CA ILE A 10 -45.31 12.46 -6.68
C ILE A 10 -43.92 12.90 -6.22
N LEU A 11 -43.84 13.96 -5.40
CA LEU A 11 -42.58 14.45 -4.85
C LEU A 11 -41.93 13.40 -3.93
N PHE A 12 -42.73 12.73 -3.10
CA PHE A 12 -42.24 11.68 -2.20
C PHE A 12 -41.76 10.45 -2.97
N ALA A 13 -42.42 10.09 -4.07
CA ALA A 13 -42.01 9.00 -4.96
C ALA A 13 -40.71 9.32 -5.72
N LEU A 14 -40.50 10.57 -6.14
CA LEU A 14 -39.25 11.02 -6.76
C LEU A 14 -38.08 11.01 -5.77
N LEU A 15 -38.31 11.40 -4.53
CA LEU A 15 -37.27 11.43 -3.49
C LEU A 15 -36.87 10.03 -3.00
N SER A 16 -37.78 9.05 -3.02
CA SER A 16 -37.49 7.66 -2.63
C SER A 16 -36.90 6.80 -3.75
N GLY A 17 -37.01 7.22 -5.01
CA GLY A 17 -36.47 6.51 -6.18
C GLY A 17 -34.95 6.64 -6.38
N HIS A 18 -34.30 7.59 -5.72
CA HIS A 18 -32.84 7.70 -5.74
C HIS A 18 -32.23 6.74 -4.71
N GLY A 19 -32.11 5.48 -5.12
CA GLY A 19 -31.37 4.46 -4.38
C GLY A 19 -30.00 4.99 -3.97
N VAL A 20 -29.69 4.89 -2.68
CA VAL A 20 -28.38 5.19 -2.11
C VAL A 20 -27.40 4.16 -2.67
N HIS A 21 -26.88 4.40 -3.88
CA HIS A 21 -25.82 3.60 -4.42
C HIS A 21 -24.55 3.88 -3.59
N PRO A 22 -23.89 2.85 -3.05
CA PRO A 22 -22.61 3.05 -2.39
C PRO A 22 -21.63 3.60 -3.42
N ALA A 23 -21.24 4.86 -3.24
CA ALA A 23 -20.16 5.48 -4.00
C ALA A 23 -18.84 4.84 -3.53
N LEU A 24 -18.47 3.71 -4.14
CA LEU A 24 -17.19 3.07 -3.92
C LEU A 24 -16.10 3.90 -4.61
N ALA A 25 -15.61 4.94 -3.91
CA ALA A 25 -14.41 5.67 -4.29
C ALA A 25 -13.17 4.79 -4.00
N GLY A 26 -12.93 3.82 -4.87
CA GLY A 26 -11.70 3.03 -4.85
C GLY A 26 -10.56 3.82 -5.48
N GLY A 27 -9.57 4.25 -4.68
CA GLY A 27 -8.32 4.78 -5.22
C GLY A 27 -7.58 3.68 -6.00
N LYS A 28 -7.21 3.95 -7.25
CA LYS A 28 -6.35 3.03 -8.01
C LYS A 28 -4.92 3.18 -7.52
N THR A 29 -4.36 2.11 -6.95
CA THR A 29 -2.92 2.04 -6.63
C THR A 29 -2.18 1.45 -7.82
N TYR A 30 -1.14 2.15 -8.29
CA TYR A 30 -0.26 1.65 -9.34
C TYR A 30 0.96 0.99 -8.68
N GLN A 31 1.24 -0.25 -9.08
CA GLN A 31 2.48 -0.93 -8.71
C GLN A 31 3.45 -0.84 -9.89
N GLY A 32 4.65 -0.34 -9.63
CA GLY A 32 5.69 -0.25 -10.66
C GLY A 32 6.26 -1.63 -10.97
N LYS A 33 6.52 -1.93 -12.24
CA LYS A 33 7.32 -3.11 -12.63
C LYS A 33 8.79 -2.74 -12.65
N GLU A 34 9.65 -3.61 -12.12
CA GLU A 34 11.11 -3.39 -12.10
C GLU A 34 11.68 -3.17 -13.51
N GLU A 35 11.17 -3.89 -14.51
CA GLU A 35 11.57 -3.74 -15.92
C GLU A 35 11.30 -2.34 -16.49
N SER A 36 10.24 -1.69 -16.00
CA SER A 36 9.84 -0.33 -16.40
C SER A 36 10.48 0.77 -15.54
N ALA A 37 11.22 0.38 -14.49
CA ALA A 37 11.90 1.34 -13.64
C ALA A 37 13.03 2.03 -14.40
N HIS A 38 13.11 3.36 -14.24
CA HIS A 38 14.19 4.16 -14.80
C HIS A 38 15.53 3.77 -14.17
N CYS A 39 16.62 3.96 -14.91
CA CYS A 39 17.96 3.70 -14.38
C CYS A 39 18.38 4.85 -13.46
N THR A 40 18.86 4.52 -12.26
CA THR A 40 19.40 5.51 -11.31
C THR A 40 20.92 5.61 -11.39
N LEU A 41 21.59 4.51 -11.76
CA LEU A 41 23.03 4.47 -11.94
C LEU A 41 23.39 3.79 -13.26
N TRP A 42 23.96 4.57 -14.17
CA TRP A 42 24.50 4.09 -15.43
C TRP A 42 25.93 3.59 -15.26
N SER A 43 26.36 2.62 -16.08
CA SER A 43 27.76 2.23 -16.11
C SER A 43 28.63 3.40 -16.58
N THR A 44 29.78 3.57 -15.94
CA THR A 44 30.81 4.55 -16.30
C THR A 44 31.98 3.90 -17.04
N ASP A 45 31.92 2.59 -17.27
CA ASP A 45 32.93 1.86 -17.99
C ASP A 45 33.03 2.45 -19.39
N ARG A 46 34.23 2.95 -19.73
CA ARG A 46 34.50 3.43 -21.07
C ARG A 46 34.35 2.23 -22.01
N LEU A 47 33.45 2.35 -22.99
CA LEU A 47 33.41 1.47 -24.16
C LEU A 47 34.87 1.25 -24.61
N LYS A 48 35.33 0.00 -24.56
CA LYS A 48 36.74 -0.39 -24.77
C LYS A 48 37.32 0.41 -25.92
N TRP A 49 38.49 1.02 -25.72
CA TRP A 49 39.18 1.69 -26.81
C TRP A 49 39.67 0.64 -27.84
N PRO A 50 39.55 0.88 -29.16
CA PRO A 50 38.96 2.04 -29.81
C PRO A 50 37.45 2.06 -29.64
N GLN A 51 36.89 3.21 -29.26
CA GLN A 51 35.43 3.34 -29.17
C GLN A 51 34.83 2.92 -30.51
N THR A 52 33.77 2.10 -30.48
CA THR A 52 32.93 1.76 -31.64
C THR A 52 32.20 3.03 -32.13
N ILE A 53 33.01 3.90 -32.71
CA ILE A 53 32.96 5.09 -33.57
C ILE A 53 31.69 5.96 -33.68
N LEU A 54 30.50 5.59 -33.20
CA LEU A 54 29.28 6.35 -33.52
C LEU A 54 28.23 6.45 -32.41
N GLY A 55 28.57 6.13 -31.15
CA GLY A 55 27.59 6.27 -30.04
C GLY A 55 26.31 5.43 -30.24
N ARG A 56 26.39 4.36 -31.03
CA ARG A 56 25.28 3.45 -31.33
C ARG A 56 25.00 2.45 -30.20
N GLU A 57 25.99 2.18 -29.35
CA GLU A 57 25.86 1.20 -28.28
C GLU A 57 25.08 1.82 -27.10
N LYS A 58 24.05 1.10 -26.65
CA LYS A 58 23.22 1.54 -25.53
C LYS A 58 24.04 1.48 -24.24
N ALA A 59 24.01 2.56 -23.46
CA ALA A 59 24.60 2.56 -22.13
C ALA A 59 23.98 1.45 -21.26
N GLU A 60 24.83 0.68 -20.58
CA GLU A 60 24.38 -0.38 -19.69
C GLU A 60 23.88 0.22 -18.36
N CYS A 61 22.68 -0.19 -17.94
CA CYS A 61 22.13 0.22 -16.66
C CYS A 61 22.67 -0.68 -15.55
N ARG A 62 23.38 -0.10 -14.57
CA ARG A 62 23.96 -0.84 -13.45
C ARG A 62 22.98 -0.99 -12.28
N ARG A 63 22.16 0.03 -12.03
CA ARG A 63 21.14 0.00 -10.98
C ARG A 63 19.87 0.69 -11.42
N ARG A 64 18.76 -0.04 -11.36
CA ARG A 64 17.42 0.49 -11.60
C ARG A 64 16.84 1.10 -10.32
N ALA A 65 15.89 2.03 -10.49
CA ALA A 65 15.13 2.57 -9.37
C ALA A 65 14.34 1.46 -8.68
N VAL A 66 14.36 1.47 -7.35
CA VAL A 66 13.52 0.60 -6.54
C VAL A 66 12.15 1.25 -6.41
N ASP A 67 11.08 0.46 -6.42
CA ASP A 67 9.74 1.00 -6.19
C ASP A 67 9.67 1.65 -4.79
N SER A 68 9.08 2.85 -4.74
CA SER A 68 8.72 3.53 -3.50
C SER A 68 7.96 2.62 -2.53
N SER A 69 7.15 1.70 -3.07
CA SER A 69 6.36 0.72 -2.30
C SER A 69 7.18 -0.43 -1.70
N ALA A 70 8.46 -0.58 -2.07
CA ALA A 70 9.35 -1.60 -1.50
C ALA A 70 10.10 -1.12 -0.24
N SER A 71 9.95 0.15 0.14
CA SER A 71 10.55 0.71 1.35
C SER A 71 9.82 0.25 2.62
N ASN A 72 10.46 0.46 3.78
CA ASN A 72 9.84 0.17 5.08
C ASN A 72 8.59 1.03 5.27
N THR A 73 7.59 0.45 5.93
CA THR A 73 6.32 1.12 6.23
C THR A 73 6.15 1.29 7.74
N GLN A 74 5.27 2.19 8.16
CA GLN A 74 4.91 2.34 9.56
C GLN A 74 3.96 1.21 9.98
N CYS A 75 4.31 0.49 11.04
CA CYS A 75 3.44 -0.47 11.72
C CYS A 75 2.83 0.19 12.95
N ARG A 76 1.52 0.02 13.17
CA ARG A 76 0.82 0.49 14.37
C ARG A 76 0.20 -0.70 15.12
N LEU A 77 0.34 -0.72 16.44
CA LEU A 77 -0.24 -1.74 17.30
C LEU A 77 -1.76 -1.73 17.15
N LEU A 78 -2.32 -2.90 16.83
CA LEU A 78 -3.76 -3.12 16.72
C LEU A 78 -4.31 -3.71 18.01
N ARG A 79 -3.69 -4.78 18.48
CA ARG A 79 -4.10 -5.51 19.69
C ARG A 79 -2.93 -6.26 20.31
N THR A 80 -3.07 -6.54 21.60
CA THR A 80 -2.13 -7.36 22.36
C THR A 80 -2.89 -8.34 23.24
N TYR A 81 -2.34 -9.53 23.41
CA TYR A 81 -2.84 -10.53 24.34
C TYR A 81 -1.67 -11.38 24.87
N ILE A 82 -1.89 -12.07 25.98
CA ILE A 82 -0.94 -13.07 26.49
C ILE A 82 -1.44 -14.42 26.00
N ASP A 83 -0.57 -15.12 25.29
CA ASP A 83 -0.86 -16.46 24.82
C ASP A 83 -0.79 -17.46 25.98
N ALA A 84 -1.81 -18.31 26.11
CA ALA A 84 -1.95 -19.22 27.24
C ALA A 84 -1.00 -20.42 27.15
N GLU A 85 -0.56 -20.77 25.95
CA GLU A 85 0.35 -21.91 25.72
C GLU A 85 1.81 -21.51 25.91
N SER A 86 2.24 -20.42 25.29
CA SER A 86 3.64 -19.94 25.39
C SER A 86 3.89 -19.08 26.62
N GLY A 87 2.85 -18.49 27.23
CA GLY A 87 3.01 -17.47 28.26
C GLY A 87 3.65 -16.18 27.74
N GLU A 88 3.79 -16.04 26.42
CA GLU A 88 4.37 -14.87 25.77
C GLU A 88 3.30 -13.82 25.48
N ARG A 89 3.69 -12.56 25.48
CA ARG A 89 2.84 -11.48 25.01
C ARG A 89 2.92 -11.40 23.49
N ILE A 90 1.79 -11.56 22.84
CA ILE A 90 1.64 -11.40 21.40
C ILE A 90 1.22 -9.96 21.10
N CYS A 91 1.92 -9.36 20.13
CA CYS A 91 1.67 -8.02 19.63
C CYS A 91 1.28 -8.11 18.16
N ILE A 92 0.04 -7.73 17.83
CA ILE A 92 -0.47 -7.73 16.45
C ILE A 92 -0.47 -6.29 15.93
N TYR A 93 0.20 -6.08 14.81
CA TYR A 93 0.41 -4.79 14.19
C TYR A 93 -0.27 -4.70 12.83
N LYS A 94 -0.89 -3.55 12.56
CA LYS A 94 -1.40 -3.17 11.25
C LYS A 94 -0.31 -2.41 10.48
N ARG A 95 0.04 -2.91 9.30
CA ARG A 95 0.96 -2.23 8.37
C ARG A 95 0.23 -1.06 7.68
N HIS A 96 0.90 0.08 7.55
CA HIS A 96 0.35 1.22 6.81
C HIS A 96 0.34 0.91 5.30
N GLY A 97 -0.85 0.89 4.70
CA GLY A 97 -1.09 0.61 3.29
C GLY A 97 -2.33 -0.26 3.06
N THR A 98 -2.80 -0.32 1.83
CA THR A 98 -3.88 -1.20 1.38
C THR A 98 -3.32 -2.57 0.97
N GLY A 99 -4.05 -3.65 1.30
CA GLY A 99 -3.71 -5.01 0.89
C GLY A 99 -2.48 -5.63 1.58
N LEU A 100 -2.04 -5.07 2.70
CA LEU A 100 -0.91 -5.61 3.48
C LEU A 100 -1.41 -6.53 4.59
N GLU A 101 -0.66 -7.59 4.87
CA GLU A 101 -0.97 -8.50 5.97
C GLU A 101 -0.68 -7.86 7.34
N GLU A 102 -1.24 -8.45 8.39
CA GLU A 102 -0.90 -8.10 9.77
C GLU A 102 0.47 -8.66 10.15
N LEU A 103 1.20 -7.97 11.03
CA LEU A 103 2.48 -8.44 11.56
C LEU A 103 2.26 -8.91 12.99
N THR A 104 2.57 -10.17 13.26
CA THR A 104 2.53 -10.74 14.61
C THR A 104 3.94 -10.88 15.13
N LEU A 105 4.19 -10.36 16.32
CA LEU A 105 5.45 -10.52 17.05
C LEU A 105 5.16 -11.10 18.43
N SER A 106 5.98 -12.04 18.88
CA SER A 106 5.94 -12.53 20.26
C SER A 106 7.04 -11.87 21.08
N MET A 107 6.74 -11.59 22.35
CA MET A 107 7.63 -10.94 23.29
C MET A 107 7.43 -11.53 24.69
N SER A 108 8.41 -11.32 25.57
CA SER A 108 8.26 -11.67 26.99
C SER A 108 7.03 -10.97 27.61
N ALA A 109 6.29 -11.68 28.48
CA ALA A 109 5.10 -11.16 29.16
C ALA A 109 5.35 -9.86 29.97
N PHE A 110 6.59 -9.64 30.42
CA PHE A 110 6.96 -8.48 31.22
C PHE A 110 7.19 -7.21 30.38
N LEU A 111 7.35 -7.35 29.06
CA LEU A 111 7.62 -6.24 28.16
C LEU A 111 6.33 -5.74 27.51
N ASN A 112 6.22 -4.43 27.32
CA ASN A 112 5.10 -3.82 26.63
C ASN A 112 5.40 -3.76 25.12
N CYS A 113 4.38 -4.05 24.31
CA CYS A 113 4.43 -3.86 22.87
C CYS A 113 4.69 -2.38 22.56
N GLN A 114 5.60 -2.09 21.62
CA GLN A 114 5.74 -0.73 21.09
C GLN A 114 4.44 -0.32 20.39
N THR A 115 4.05 0.95 20.50
CA THR A 115 2.83 1.48 19.87
C THR A 115 2.96 1.56 18.36
N ASP A 116 4.13 1.92 17.88
CA ASP A 116 4.43 2.14 16.48
C ASP A 116 5.94 2.03 16.20
N PHE A 117 6.29 1.52 15.03
CA PHE A 117 7.68 1.40 14.59
C PHE A 117 7.75 1.21 13.07
N MET A 118 8.96 1.33 12.51
CA MET A 118 9.21 1.06 11.09
C MET A 118 9.42 -0.43 10.85
N CYS A 119 8.57 -1.04 10.03
CA CYS A 119 8.58 -2.46 9.72
C CYS A 119 8.72 -2.71 8.21
N LYS A 120 9.13 -3.93 7.84
CA LYS A 120 9.18 -4.31 6.43
C LYS A 120 7.76 -4.34 5.85
N ARG A 121 7.61 -3.71 4.69
CA ARG A 121 6.38 -3.73 3.91
C ARG A 121 6.28 -5.06 3.18
N THR A 122 5.52 -6.00 3.74
CA THR A 122 5.23 -7.28 3.11
C THR A 122 3.80 -7.23 2.55
N ALA A 123 3.67 -7.31 1.23
CA ALA A 123 2.38 -7.49 0.58
C ALA A 123 2.00 -8.98 0.62
N LYS A 124 0.69 -9.23 0.57
CA LYS A 124 0.12 -10.57 0.45
C LYS A 124 0.38 -11.16 -0.94
#